data_AF-A0AB38RAB0-F1
#
_entry.id   AF-A0AB38RAB0-F1
#
_cell.length_a   1.000
_cell.length_b   1.000
_cell.length_c   1.000
_cell.angle_alpha   90.00
_cell.angle_beta   90.00
_cell.angle_gamma   90.00
#
_symmetry.space_group_name_H-M   'P 1'
#
loop_
_entity.id
_entity.type
_entity.pdbx_description
1 polymer ?
#
loop_
_entity_poly.entity_id
_entity_poly.type
_entity_poly.pdbx_seq_one_letter_code
_entity_poly.pdbx_strand_id
1 'polypeptide(L)'
;MRISDVASAAGTTPRTVRHYHRLGLLAEPRRLSNGYRTYELPDLVRLMRIRWLTAAGIPLGSIAAMIEPTPIDAREPDDFAEDLSSLIAEIDRKQRVLADQRVRLQEMLTARGAGRVVSPLPMELLSAFDELIASSPTGSVRRLFERERDMWELVAISGAAPHELFSTAARLLSDEGDRKRIVDLYRRFAALAGREVAEVADEIAYLSDELEESLDGVLGDVYADGDSAGVGFSVGIADLVPDSAQREVVARVATRLMSGGTA
;
A
#
# COMPACT_ATOMS: atom_id res chain seq x y z
N MET A 1 0.49 33.66 -39.00
CA MET A 1 -0.61 33.44 -38.03
C MET A 1 -0.57 34.51 -36.94
N ARG A 2 -1.71 34.94 -36.39
CA ARG A 2 -1.75 35.78 -35.18
C ARG A 2 -1.63 34.91 -33.92
N ILE A 3 -1.43 35.54 -32.76
CA ILE A 3 -1.29 34.81 -31.48
C ILE A 3 -2.53 33.97 -31.12
N SER A 4 -3.72 34.43 -31.48
CA SER A 4 -4.97 33.67 -31.33
C SER A 4 -4.93 32.38 -32.13
N ASP A 5 -4.49 32.48 -33.38
CA ASP A 5 -4.54 31.38 -34.35
C ASP A 5 -3.50 30.31 -33.98
N VAL A 6 -2.28 30.73 -33.60
CA VAL A 6 -1.23 29.80 -33.17
C VAL A 6 -1.55 29.14 -31.83
N ALA A 7 -2.16 29.89 -30.90
CA ALA A 7 -2.59 29.32 -29.63
C ALA A 7 -3.70 28.27 -29.85
N SER A 8 -4.69 28.58 -30.68
CA SER A 8 -5.77 27.64 -31.03
C SER A 8 -5.22 26.40 -31.75
N ALA A 9 -4.34 26.57 -32.74
CA ALA A 9 -3.73 25.46 -33.46
C ALA A 9 -2.87 24.59 -32.54
N ALA A 10 -2.20 25.19 -31.56
CA ALA A 10 -1.42 24.47 -30.55
C ALA A 10 -2.29 23.91 -29.41
N GLY A 11 -3.62 24.11 -29.39
CA GLY A 11 -4.48 23.67 -28.29
C GLY A 11 -4.14 24.32 -26.94
N THR A 12 -3.79 25.61 -26.96
CA THR A 12 -3.44 26.40 -25.77
C THR A 12 -4.07 27.78 -25.81
N THR A 13 -3.73 28.64 -24.85
CA THR A 13 -4.25 30.01 -24.76
C THR A 13 -3.21 31.04 -25.19
N PRO A 14 -3.62 32.22 -25.72
CA PRO A 14 -2.70 33.34 -25.95
C PRO A 14 -1.95 33.78 -24.68
N ARG A 15 -2.55 33.58 -23.49
CA ARG A 15 -1.88 33.81 -22.20
C ARG A 15 -0.72 32.85 -21.99
N THR A 16 -0.90 31.57 -22.32
CA THR A 16 0.16 30.55 -22.24
C THR A 16 1.28 30.82 -23.24
N VAL A 17 0.96 31.19 -24.49
CA VAL A 17 1.98 31.58 -25.48
C VAL A 17 2.82 32.77 -24.98
N ARG A 18 2.18 33.81 -24.43
CA ARG A 18 2.89 34.93 -23.78
C ARG A 18 3.72 34.49 -22.58
N HIS A 19 3.28 33.48 -21.84
CA HIS A 19 4.03 32.95 -20.72
C HIS A 19 5.32 32.26 -21.19
N TYR A 20 5.24 31.46 -22.25
CA TYR A 20 6.42 30.80 -22.83
C TYR A 20 7.42 31.80 -23.42
N HIS A 21 6.96 32.92 -24.00
CA HIS A 21 7.86 34.01 -24.36
C HIS A 21 8.60 34.60 -23.15
N ARG A 22 7.88 34.87 -22.04
CA ARG A 22 8.50 35.40 -20.82
C ARG A 22 9.53 34.45 -20.20
N LEU A 23 9.30 33.15 -20.31
CA LEU A 23 10.21 32.12 -19.83
C LEU A 23 11.37 31.83 -20.80
N GLY A 24 11.44 32.51 -21.96
CA GLY A 24 12.44 32.23 -22.99
C GLY A 24 12.21 30.93 -23.78
N LEU A 25 11.17 30.17 -23.45
CA LEU A 25 10.84 28.91 -24.12
C LEU A 25 10.41 29.10 -25.58
N LEU A 26 9.92 30.28 -25.95
CA LEU A 26 9.56 30.63 -27.32
C LEU A 26 10.17 31.98 -27.67
N ALA A 27 10.95 32.06 -28.76
CA ALA A 27 11.52 33.30 -29.24
C ALA A 27 10.44 34.32 -29.60
N GLU A 28 10.67 35.62 -29.39
CA GLU A 28 9.72 36.62 -29.85
C GLU A 28 9.65 36.64 -31.39
N PRO A 29 8.45 36.44 -31.98
CA PRO A 29 8.31 36.39 -33.43
C PRO A 29 8.46 37.78 -34.05
N ARG A 30 8.74 37.81 -35.36
CA ARG A 30 8.81 39.05 -36.13
C ARG A 30 7.52 39.87 -35.99
N ARG A 31 7.70 41.19 -36.00
CA ARG A 31 6.60 42.15 -36.06
C ARG A 31 6.44 42.62 -37.50
N LEU A 32 5.20 42.67 -37.97
CA LEU A 32 4.84 43.31 -39.23
C LEU A 32 4.97 44.84 -39.11
N SER A 33 4.98 45.52 -40.27
CA SER A 33 5.00 46.98 -40.38
C SER A 33 3.84 47.68 -39.64
N ASN A 34 2.74 46.97 -39.40
CA ASN A 34 1.59 47.43 -38.62
C ASN A 34 1.70 47.13 -37.11
N GLY A 35 2.85 46.65 -36.63
CA GLY A 35 3.15 46.42 -35.21
C GLY A 35 2.69 45.07 -34.65
N TYR A 36 1.94 44.26 -35.41
CA TYR A 36 1.46 42.95 -34.94
C TYR A 36 2.54 41.86 -35.05
N ARG A 37 2.60 40.98 -34.05
CA ARG A 37 3.43 39.76 -34.06
C ARG A 37 2.85 38.71 -35.01
N THR A 38 3.70 38.08 -35.83
CA THR A 38 3.32 37.01 -36.76
C THR A 38 4.06 35.72 -36.47
N TYR A 39 3.31 34.67 -36.21
CA TYR A 39 3.82 33.32 -35.98
C TYR A 39 3.81 32.51 -37.27
N GLU A 40 4.83 31.68 -37.43
CA GLU A 40 5.03 30.78 -38.55
C GLU A 40 4.96 29.31 -38.10
N LEU A 41 5.06 28.38 -39.05
CA LEU A 41 5.04 26.95 -38.77
C LEU A 41 6.10 26.51 -37.73
N PRO A 42 7.35 27.02 -37.75
CA PRO A 42 8.34 26.68 -36.72
C PRO A 42 7.91 27.05 -35.30
N ASP A 43 7.21 28.18 -35.13
CA ASP A 43 6.68 28.60 -33.83
C ASP A 43 5.60 27.63 -33.34
N LEU A 44 4.72 27.19 -34.24
CA LEU A 44 3.70 26.20 -33.94
C LEU A 44 4.32 24.86 -33.55
N VAL A 45 5.31 24.37 -34.31
CA VAL A 45 6.04 23.13 -34.00
C VAL A 45 6.70 23.22 -32.61
N ARG A 46 7.35 24.35 -32.30
CA ARG A 46 7.96 24.58 -31.00
C ARG A 46 6.92 24.59 -29.87
N LEU A 47 5.80 25.27 -30.07
CA LEU A 47 4.68 25.28 -29.12
C LEU A 47 4.12 23.88 -28.86
N MET A 48 3.92 23.08 -29.91
CA MET A 48 3.46 21.70 -29.75
C MET A 48 4.49 20.84 -29.02
N ARG A 49 5.79 21.04 -29.26
CA ARG A 49 6.86 20.31 -28.57
C ARG A 49 6.88 20.64 -27.08
N ILE A 50 6.78 21.92 -26.71
CA ILE A 50 6.66 22.34 -25.30
C ILE A 50 5.45 21.64 -24.65
N ARG A 51 4.29 21.65 -25.33
CA ARG A 51 3.08 21.02 -24.80
C ARG A 51 3.23 19.52 -24.59
N TRP A 52 3.79 18.82 -25.57
CA TRP A 52 4.02 17.38 -25.48
C TRP A 52 4.90 17.03 -24.27
N LEU A 53 5.98 17.80 -24.05
CA LEU A 53 6.86 17.64 -22.89
C LEU A 53 6.16 17.95 -21.56
N THR A 54 5.40 19.04 -21.48
CA THR A 54 4.61 19.33 -20.27
C THR A 54 3.55 18.27 -19.99
N ALA A 55 2.95 17.69 -21.03
CA ALA A 55 1.96 16.62 -20.88
C ALA A 55 2.58 15.31 -20.38
N ALA A 56 3.88 15.10 -20.62
CA ALA A 56 4.66 14.00 -20.07
C ALA A 56 5.09 14.23 -18.61
N GLY A 57 4.68 15.33 -17.97
CA GLY A 57 5.01 15.63 -16.57
C GLY A 57 6.32 16.40 -16.38
N ILE A 58 6.96 16.84 -17.46
CA ILE A 58 8.25 17.53 -17.38
C ILE A 58 8.01 18.99 -16.95
N PRO A 59 8.72 19.47 -15.92
CA PRO A 59 8.58 20.84 -15.45
C PRO A 59 9.07 21.84 -16.50
N LEU A 60 8.38 22.97 -16.62
CA LEU A 60 8.67 24.03 -17.62
C LEU A 60 10.12 24.54 -17.55
N GLY A 61 10.74 24.53 -16.37
CA GLY A 61 12.14 24.94 -16.18
C GLY A 61 13.14 24.03 -16.90
N SER A 62 12.86 22.74 -17.00
CA SER A 62 13.75 21.77 -17.65
C SER A 62 13.55 21.71 -19.17
N ILE A 63 12.39 22.16 -19.66
CA ILE A 63 12.02 22.07 -21.09
C ILE A 63 12.94 22.90 -22.00
N ALA A 64 13.43 24.04 -21.54
CA ALA A 64 14.33 24.89 -22.33
C ALA A 64 15.54 24.08 -22.80
N ALA A 65 16.15 23.38 -21.85
CA ALA A 65 17.31 22.55 -22.08
C ALA A 65 16.96 21.34 -22.98
N MET A 66 15.74 20.82 -22.99
CA MET A 66 15.35 19.68 -23.84
C MET A 66 15.07 20.04 -25.31
N ILE A 67 14.64 21.27 -25.58
CA ILE A 67 14.24 21.71 -26.92
C ILE A 67 15.41 22.32 -27.68
N GLU A 68 16.39 22.89 -26.99
CA GLU A 68 17.57 23.46 -27.63
C GLU A 68 18.51 22.37 -28.17
N PRO A 69 18.91 22.44 -29.46
CA PRO A 69 19.90 21.54 -30.01
C PRO A 69 21.25 21.79 -29.33
N THR A 70 21.55 21.01 -28.30
CA THR A 70 22.88 21.02 -27.68
C THR A 70 23.78 20.13 -28.55
N PRO A 71 24.98 20.58 -28.96
CA PRO A 71 25.99 19.69 -29.53
C PRO A 71 26.19 18.49 -28.60
N ILE A 72 26.32 17.29 -29.16
CA ILE A 72 26.42 16.01 -28.43
C ILE A 72 27.52 16.05 -27.34
N ASP A 73 28.50 16.95 -27.47
CA ASP A 73 29.69 17.06 -26.61
C ASP A 73 29.59 18.12 -25.49
N ALA A 74 28.47 18.86 -25.36
CA ALA A 74 28.38 20.05 -24.47
C ALA A 74 27.35 19.95 -23.33
N ARG A 75 26.71 18.79 -23.17
CA ARG A 75 25.81 18.50 -22.04
C ARG A 75 26.38 17.31 -21.30
N GLU A 76 26.51 17.38 -19.98
CA GLU A 76 26.70 16.17 -19.18
C GLU A 76 25.46 15.27 -19.42
N PRO A 77 25.59 14.14 -20.13
CA PRO A 77 24.43 13.38 -20.61
C PRO A 77 23.65 12.63 -19.52
N ASP A 78 24.16 12.63 -18.28
CA ASP A 78 23.66 11.80 -17.18
C ASP A 78 22.44 12.41 -16.46
N ASP A 79 22.48 13.69 -16.10
CA ASP A 79 21.41 14.35 -15.31
C ASP A 79 20.02 14.24 -15.95
N PHE A 80 19.96 14.29 -17.28
CA PHE A 80 18.69 14.27 -18.01
C PHE A 80 18.04 12.88 -18.04
N ALA A 81 18.83 11.84 -18.25
CA ALA A 81 18.33 10.47 -18.22
C ALA A 81 17.90 10.09 -16.79
N GLU A 82 18.62 10.60 -15.78
CA GLU A 82 18.29 10.41 -14.37
C GLU A 82 16.98 11.13 -13.98
N ASP A 83 16.78 12.38 -14.41
CA ASP A 83 15.53 13.13 -14.20
C ASP A 83 14.31 12.38 -14.79
N LEU A 84 14.43 11.90 -16.03
CA LEU A 84 13.37 11.13 -16.68
C LEU A 84 13.11 9.79 -15.97
N SER A 85 14.16 9.09 -15.57
CA SER A 85 14.05 7.82 -14.84
C SER A 85 13.36 8.02 -13.49
N SER A 86 13.66 9.13 -12.80
CA SER A 86 13.02 9.51 -11.54
C SER A 86 11.52 9.81 -11.71
N LEU A 87 11.14 10.52 -12.78
CA LEU A 87 9.73 10.76 -13.12
C LEU A 87 8.98 9.46 -13.44
N ILE A 88 9.60 8.54 -14.19
CA ILE A 88 9.04 7.22 -14.46
C ILE A 88 8.81 6.45 -13.15
N ALA A 89 9.83 6.40 -12.28
CA ALA A 89 9.72 5.72 -10.99
C ALA A 89 8.64 6.34 -10.07
N GLU A 90 8.40 7.66 -10.15
CA GLU A 90 7.28 8.30 -9.46
C GLU A 90 5.91 7.90 -10.04
N ILE A 91 5.79 7.83 -11.36
CA ILE A 91 4.57 7.36 -12.03
C ILE A 91 4.28 5.91 -11.65
N ASP A 92 5.28 5.02 -11.66
CA ASP A 92 5.11 3.62 -11.31
C ASP A 92 4.70 3.43 -9.84
N ARG A 93 5.23 4.27 -8.94
CA ARG A 93 4.77 4.33 -7.54
C ARG A 93 3.30 4.74 -7.44
N LYS A 94 2.88 5.79 -8.17
CA LYS A 94 1.48 6.24 -8.19
C LYS A 94 0.55 5.17 -8.79
N GLN A 95 0.98 4.48 -9.84
CA GLN A 95 0.22 3.39 -10.45
C GLN A 95 -0.01 2.24 -9.47
N ARG A 96 1.00 1.84 -8.69
CA ARG A 96 0.85 0.83 -7.64
C ARG A 96 -0.18 1.24 -6.59
N VAL A 97 -0.06 2.46 -6.04
CA VAL A 97 -1.04 2.97 -5.06
C VAL A 97 -2.46 2.99 -5.62
N LEU A 98 -2.64 3.45 -6.87
CA LEU A 98 -3.96 3.49 -7.51
C LEU A 98 -4.50 2.09 -7.84
N ALA A 99 -3.64 1.14 -8.19
CA ALA A 99 -4.02 -0.25 -8.40
C ALA A 99 -4.54 -0.88 -7.10
N ASP A 100 -3.84 -0.67 -5.98
CA ASP A 100 -4.25 -1.17 -4.67
C ASP A 100 -5.57 -0.54 -4.21
N GLN A 101 -5.74 0.77 -4.42
CA GLN A 101 -7.01 1.46 -4.15
C GLN A 101 -8.15 0.88 -4.99
N ARG A 102 -7.89 0.57 -6.27
CA ARG A 102 -8.89 -0.03 -7.15
C ARG A 102 -9.30 -1.42 -6.67
N VAL A 103 -8.35 -2.26 -6.26
CA VAL A 103 -8.64 -3.60 -5.70
C VAL A 103 -9.54 -3.47 -4.48
N ARG A 104 -9.17 -2.63 -3.50
CA ARG A 104 -10.00 -2.39 -2.30
C ARG A 104 -11.42 -1.95 -2.65
N LEU A 105 -11.57 -1.00 -3.58
CA LEU A 105 -12.91 -0.55 -4.01
C LEU A 105 -13.74 -1.66 -4.67
N GLN A 106 -13.10 -2.57 -5.42
CA GLN A 106 -13.78 -3.72 -6.02
C GLN A 106 -14.23 -4.75 -4.97
N GLU A 107 -13.43 -4.97 -3.92
CA GLU A 107 -13.80 -5.83 -2.79
C GLU A 107 -14.98 -5.24 -2.03
N MET A 108 -14.95 -3.93 -1.71
CA MET A 108 -16.07 -3.22 -1.07
C MET A 108 -17.37 -3.34 -1.89
N LEU A 109 -17.27 -3.23 -3.22
CA LEU A 109 -18.42 -3.37 -4.11
C LEU A 109 -18.98 -4.81 -4.08
N THR A 110 -18.11 -5.81 -4.11
CA THR A 110 -18.49 -7.23 -4.05
C THR A 110 -19.16 -7.55 -2.71
N ALA A 111 -18.57 -7.11 -1.59
CA ALA A 111 -19.12 -7.29 -0.25
C ALA A 111 -20.53 -6.69 -0.14
N ARG A 112 -20.72 -5.45 -0.63
CA ARG A 112 -22.04 -4.81 -0.65
C ARG A 112 -23.05 -5.58 -1.50
N GLY A 113 -22.64 -6.09 -2.66
CA GLY A 113 -23.50 -6.91 -3.53
C GLY A 113 -23.98 -8.21 -2.86
N ALA A 114 -23.14 -8.79 -2.00
CA ALA A 114 -23.47 -9.98 -1.22
C ALA A 114 -24.22 -9.67 0.10
N GLY A 115 -24.55 -8.40 0.38
CA GLY A 115 -25.19 -8.00 1.63
C GLY A 115 -24.27 -8.11 2.86
N ARG A 116 -22.95 -8.17 2.66
CA ARG A 116 -21.94 -8.29 3.72
C ARG A 116 -21.47 -6.91 4.18
N VAL A 117 -20.98 -6.86 5.42
CA VAL A 117 -20.31 -5.67 5.96
C VAL A 117 -18.99 -5.47 5.21
N VAL A 118 -18.66 -4.21 4.91
CA VAL A 118 -17.38 -3.88 4.32
C VAL A 118 -16.29 -4.05 5.37
N SER A 119 -15.26 -4.81 5.03
CA SER A 119 -14.12 -5.07 5.91
C SER A 119 -12.82 -4.85 5.14
N PRO A 120 -11.73 -4.44 5.82
CA PRO A 120 -10.40 -4.27 5.23
C PRO A 120 -9.71 -5.61 4.92
N LEU A 121 -10.26 -6.75 5.38
CA LEU A 121 -9.70 -8.07 5.12
C LEU A 121 -10.13 -8.64 3.76
N PRO A 122 -9.27 -9.45 3.11
CA PRO A 122 -9.67 -10.19 1.93
C PRO A 122 -10.88 -11.10 2.20
N MET A 123 -11.69 -11.32 1.17
CA MET A 123 -12.95 -12.05 1.29
C MET A 123 -12.77 -13.50 1.76
N GLU A 124 -11.66 -14.12 1.36
CA GLU A 124 -11.29 -15.47 1.71
C GLU A 124 -11.02 -15.58 3.21
N LEU A 125 -10.24 -14.64 3.76
CA LEU A 125 -9.92 -14.59 5.18
C LEU A 125 -11.17 -14.30 6.03
N LEU A 126 -12.03 -13.38 5.56
CA LEU A 126 -13.31 -13.09 6.22
C LEU A 126 -14.23 -14.31 6.25
N SER A 127 -14.34 -15.02 5.14
CA SER A 127 -15.19 -16.20 5.05
C SER A 127 -14.68 -17.30 5.98
N ALA A 128 -13.36 -17.48 6.09
CA ALA A 128 -12.77 -18.43 7.03
C ALA A 128 -13.04 -18.05 8.51
N PHE A 129 -12.96 -16.76 8.87
CA PHE A 129 -13.34 -16.30 10.20
C PHE A 129 -14.84 -16.47 10.46
N ASP A 130 -15.70 -16.13 9.50
CA ASP A 130 -17.15 -16.32 9.62
C ASP A 130 -17.49 -17.80 9.89
N GLU A 131 -16.83 -18.73 9.19
CA GLU A 131 -16.98 -20.18 9.40
C GLU A 131 -16.47 -20.62 10.78
N LEU A 132 -15.32 -20.13 11.24
CA LEU A 132 -14.78 -20.42 12.58
C LEU A 132 -15.71 -19.91 13.69
N ILE A 133 -16.19 -18.68 13.57
CA ILE A 133 -17.11 -18.05 14.51
C ILE A 133 -18.44 -18.81 14.53
N ALA A 134 -18.98 -19.17 13.35
CA ALA A 134 -20.23 -19.92 13.24
C ALA A 134 -20.12 -21.33 13.84
N SER A 135 -19.01 -22.03 13.61
CA SER A 135 -18.76 -23.39 14.08
C SER A 135 -18.18 -23.50 15.50
N SER A 136 -17.96 -22.37 16.18
CA SER A 136 -17.36 -22.32 17.52
C SER A 136 -18.22 -23.06 18.57
N PRO A 137 -17.62 -23.96 19.38
CA PRO A 137 -18.35 -24.86 20.27
C PRO A 137 -18.90 -24.17 21.53
N THR A 138 -18.29 -23.06 21.96
CA THR A 138 -18.68 -22.32 23.16
C THR A 138 -18.67 -20.83 22.90
N GLY A 139 -19.42 -20.07 23.71
CA GLY A 139 -19.42 -18.61 23.63
C GLY A 139 -18.07 -17.95 23.95
N SER A 140 -17.21 -18.60 24.75
CA SER A 140 -15.87 -18.11 25.03
C SER A 140 -14.94 -18.22 23.83
N VAL A 141 -14.94 -19.37 23.15
CA VAL A 141 -14.15 -19.58 21.92
C VAL A 141 -14.63 -18.67 20.79
N ARG A 142 -15.95 -18.53 20.64
CA ARG A 142 -16.54 -17.59 19.67
C ARG A 142 -16.01 -16.17 19.84
N ARG A 143 -16.04 -15.63 21.07
CA ARG A 143 -15.54 -14.27 21.36
C ARG A 143 -14.05 -14.10 21.10
N LEU A 144 -13.25 -15.16 21.29
CA LEU A 144 -11.83 -15.11 20.96
C LEU A 144 -11.62 -15.00 19.45
N PHE A 145 -12.36 -15.74 18.62
CA PHE A 145 -12.26 -15.61 17.17
C PHE A 145 -12.82 -14.29 16.63
N GLU A 146 -13.89 -13.75 17.25
CA GLU A 146 -14.37 -12.40 16.96
C GLU A 146 -13.26 -11.36 17.22
N ARG A 147 -12.60 -11.45 18.38
CA ARG A 147 -11.47 -10.57 18.72
C ARG A 147 -10.28 -10.77 17.77
N GLU A 148 -9.98 -12.02 17.41
CA GLU A 148 -8.88 -12.33 16.49
C GLU A 148 -9.13 -11.68 15.13
N ARG A 149 -10.34 -11.82 14.57
CA ARG A 149 -10.73 -11.13 13.34
C ARG A 149 -10.56 -9.61 13.46
N ASP A 150 -11.00 -9.02 14.57
CA ASP A 150 -10.88 -7.57 14.78
C ASP A 150 -9.39 -7.13 14.85
N MET A 151 -8.50 -7.96 15.40
CA MET A 151 -7.05 -7.72 15.36
C MET A 151 -6.50 -7.77 13.94
N TRP A 152 -6.91 -8.75 13.13
CA TRP A 152 -6.54 -8.83 11.72
C TRP A 152 -7.04 -7.60 10.94
N GLU A 153 -8.25 -7.12 11.21
CA GLU A 153 -8.75 -5.87 10.62
C GLU A 153 -7.88 -4.67 10.97
N LEU A 154 -7.44 -4.56 12.23
CA LEU A 154 -6.52 -3.50 12.65
C LEU A 154 -5.16 -3.60 11.93
N VAL A 155 -4.64 -4.81 11.73
CA VAL A 155 -3.41 -5.05 10.95
C VAL A 155 -3.60 -4.56 9.52
N ALA A 156 -4.71 -4.91 8.87
CA ALA A 156 -5.01 -4.45 7.52
C ALA A 156 -5.20 -2.93 7.42
N ILE A 157 -5.89 -2.31 8.40
CA ILE A 157 -6.09 -0.85 8.44
C ILE A 157 -4.78 -0.10 8.64
N SER A 158 -3.84 -0.67 9.40
CA SER A 158 -2.53 -0.05 9.63
C SER A 158 -1.74 0.17 8.34
N GLY A 159 -1.99 -0.65 7.31
CA GLY A 159 -1.24 -0.65 6.05
C GLY A 159 0.21 -1.12 6.18
N ALA A 160 0.61 -1.61 7.35
CA ALA A 160 1.99 -2.06 7.61
C ALA A 160 2.24 -3.51 7.18
N ALA A 161 1.18 -4.30 6.95
CA ALA A 161 1.30 -5.70 6.57
C ALA A 161 1.27 -5.90 5.05
N PRO A 162 2.18 -6.72 4.49
CA PRO A 162 2.13 -7.16 3.09
C PRO A 162 0.81 -7.87 2.76
N HIS A 163 0.36 -7.76 1.51
CA HIS A 163 -0.90 -8.38 1.10
C HIS A 163 -0.83 -9.92 1.18
N GLU A 164 0.35 -10.46 0.91
CA GLU A 164 0.69 -11.88 0.95
C GLU A 164 0.39 -12.49 2.33
N LEU A 165 0.60 -11.73 3.41
CA LEU A 165 0.29 -12.16 4.78
C LEU A 165 -1.16 -12.61 4.93
N PHE A 166 -2.10 -11.81 4.43
CA PHE A 166 -3.52 -12.11 4.53
C PHE A 166 -3.91 -13.32 3.66
N SER A 167 -3.26 -13.49 2.51
CA SER A 167 -3.48 -14.65 1.64
C SER A 167 -2.97 -15.96 2.28
N THR A 168 -1.84 -15.92 2.99
CA THR A 168 -1.29 -17.07 3.73
C THR A 168 -2.19 -17.43 4.90
N ALA A 169 -2.62 -16.44 5.68
CA ALA A 169 -3.59 -16.64 6.76
C ALA A 169 -4.92 -17.23 6.23
N ALA A 170 -5.44 -16.72 5.12
CA ALA A 170 -6.66 -17.25 4.51
C ALA A 170 -6.52 -18.73 4.12
N ARG A 171 -5.37 -19.11 3.53
CA ARG A 171 -5.07 -20.51 3.17
C ARG A 171 -5.02 -21.41 4.40
N LEU A 172 -4.31 -20.99 5.44
CA LEU A 172 -4.20 -21.74 6.70
C LEU A 172 -5.59 -21.98 7.33
N LEU A 173 -6.42 -20.93 7.41
CA LEU A 173 -7.75 -21.06 8.01
C LEU A 173 -8.76 -21.82 7.14
N SER A 174 -8.49 -21.93 5.83
CA SER A 174 -9.34 -22.67 4.89
C SER A 174 -9.04 -24.17 4.86
N ASP A 175 -7.85 -24.61 5.30
CA ASP A 175 -7.54 -26.03 5.40
C ASP A 175 -8.29 -26.68 6.58
N GLU A 176 -8.96 -27.81 6.32
CA GLU A 176 -9.80 -28.47 7.33
C GLU A 176 -8.99 -29.00 8.53
N GLY A 177 -7.75 -29.47 8.29
CA GLY A 177 -6.86 -29.98 9.32
C GLY A 177 -6.35 -28.86 10.21
N ASP A 178 -5.81 -27.81 9.59
CA ASP A 178 -5.28 -26.64 10.30
C ASP A 178 -6.39 -25.92 11.07
N ARG A 179 -7.56 -25.74 10.46
CA ARG A 179 -8.73 -25.15 11.11
C ARG A 179 -9.14 -25.92 12.37
N LYS A 180 -9.12 -27.26 12.35
CA LYS A 180 -9.39 -28.08 13.55
C LYS A 180 -8.32 -27.91 14.62
N ARG A 181 -7.04 -27.87 14.24
CA ARG A 181 -5.93 -27.64 15.18
C ARG A 181 -6.07 -26.28 15.86
N ILE A 182 -6.31 -25.23 15.08
CA ILE A 182 -6.53 -23.85 15.59
C ILE A 182 -7.72 -23.82 16.55
N VAL A 183 -8.85 -24.44 16.20
CA VAL A 183 -10.01 -24.49 17.11
C VAL A 183 -9.70 -25.21 18.43
N ASP A 184 -8.89 -26.28 18.42
CA ASP A 184 -8.48 -26.96 19.65
C ASP A 184 -7.54 -26.10 20.51
N LEU A 185 -6.56 -25.44 19.89
CA LEU A 185 -5.67 -24.49 20.57
C LEU A 185 -6.46 -23.36 21.24
N TYR A 186 -7.40 -22.75 20.51
CA TYR A 186 -8.25 -21.69 21.06
C TYR A 186 -9.20 -22.19 22.15
N ARG A 187 -9.64 -23.47 22.10
CA ARG A 187 -10.43 -24.08 23.18
C ARG A 187 -9.61 -24.23 24.46
N ARG A 188 -8.38 -24.73 24.36
CA ARG A 188 -7.45 -24.86 25.49
C ARG A 188 -7.08 -23.49 26.06
N PHE A 189 -6.77 -22.53 25.20
CA PHE A 189 -6.53 -21.14 25.58
C PHE A 189 -7.74 -20.53 26.30
N ALA A 190 -8.96 -20.76 25.81
CA ALA A 190 -10.18 -20.31 26.48
C ALA A 190 -10.36 -20.95 27.87
N ALA A 191 -9.89 -22.18 28.07
CA ALA A 191 -9.98 -22.91 29.35
C ALA A 191 -8.98 -22.41 30.41
N LEU A 192 -8.00 -21.60 30.04
CA LEU A 192 -7.11 -20.93 31.00
C LEU A 192 -7.81 -19.82 31.79
N ALA A 193 -8.92 -19.29 31.28
CA ALA A 193 -9.58 -18.13 31.87
C ALA A 193 -9.99 -18.39 33.33
N GLY A 194 -9.61 -17.47 34.23
CA GLY A 194 -9.87 -17.54 35.66
C GLY A 194 -8.98 -18.50 36.43
N ARG A 195 -7.96 -19.09 35.80
CA ARG A 195 -7.01 -19.98 36.47
C ARG A 195 -5.75 -19.24 36.90
N GLU A 196 -5.18 -19.66 38.02
CA GLU A 196 -3.90 -19.15 38.51
C GLU A 196 -2.74 -19.64 37.65
N VAL A 197 -1.82 -18.74 37.28
CA VAL A 197 -0.70 -19.01 36.35
C VAL A 197 0.12 -20.23 36.79
N ALA A 198 0.36 -20.35 38.10
CA ALA A 198 1.15 -21.45 38.67
C ALA A 198 0.50 -22.83 38.48
N GLU A 199 -0.83 -22.91 38.41
CA GLU A 199 -1.55 -24.18 38.27
C GLU A 199 -1.64 -24.69 36.82
N VAL A 200 -1.39 -23.80 35.86
CA VAL A 200 -1.49 -24.09 34.42
C VAL A 200 -0.18 -23.84 33.69
N ALA A 201 0.95 -23.81 34.41
CA ALA A 201 2.24 -23.49 33.83
C ALA A 201 2.61 -24.40 32.64
N ASP A 202 2.30 -25.70 32.74
CA ASP A 202 2.56 -26.67 31.66
C ASP A 202 1.67 -26.43 30.43
N GLU A 203 0.38 -26.14 30.64
CA GLU A 203 -0.54 -25.83 29.54
C GLU A 203 -0.20 -24.48 28.89
N ILE A 204 0.24 -23.49 29.67
CA ILE A 204 0.75 -22.23 29.16
C ILE A 204 1.97 -22.46 28.28
N ALA A 205 2.92 -23.29 28.72
CA ALA A 205 4.11 -23.62 27.94
C ALA A 205 3.73 -24.30 26.61
N TYR A 206 2.90 -25.34 26.67
CA TYR A 206 2.39 -26.04 25.49
C TYR A 206 1.70 -25.10 24.51
N LEU A 207 0.77 -24.26 24.98
CA LEU A 207 0.05 -23.32 24.13
C LEU A 207 0.96 -22.25 23.53
N SER A 208 1.99 -21.82 24.26
CA SER A 208 2.96 -20.85 23.75
C SER A 208 3.76 -21.45 22.60
N ASP A 209 4.24 -22.68 22.73
CA ASP A 209 5.02 -23.39 21.70
C ASP A 209 4.18 -23.65 20.44
N GLU A 210 2.95 -24.13 20.60
CA GLU A 210 2.05 -24.43 19.48
C GLU A 210 1.57 -23.19 18.72
N LEU A 211 1.26 -22.10 19.43
CA LEU A 211 0.87 -20.85 18.80
C LEU A 211 2.04 -20.18 18.07
N GLU A 212 3.25 -20.28 18.63
CA GLU A 212 4.46 -19.82 17.96
C GLU A 212 4.71 -20.60 16.67
N GLU A 213 4.68 -21.93 16.68
CA GLU A 213 4.84 -22.76 15.46
C GLU A 213 3.80 -22.40 14.40
N SER A 214 2.54 -22.19 14.83
CA SER A 214 1.45 -21.81 13.92
C SER A 214 1.65 -20.42 13.31
N LEU A 215 2.16 -19.46 14.09
CA LEU A 215 2.42 -18.10 13.62
C LEU A 215 3.69 -18.03 12.76
N ASP A 216 4.71 -18.82 13.06
CA ASP A 216 5.94 -18.88 12.27
C ASP A 216 5.66 -19.37 10.84
N GLY A 217 4.71 -20.30 10.67
CA GLY A 217 4.25 -20.71 9.33
C GLY A 217 3.52 -19.61 8.54
N VAL A 218 3.03 -18.56 9.20
CA VAL A 218 2.31 -17.44 8.55
C VAL A 218 3.24 -16.23 8.36
N LEU A 219 4.10 -15.97 9.35
CA LEU A 219 5.01 -14.83 9.39
C LEU A 219 6.35 -15.16 8.71
N GLY A 220 6.84 -16.40 8.77
CA GLY A 220 8.15 -16.81 8.27
C GLY A 220 8.36 -16.50 6.78
N ASP A 221 7.35 -16.76 5.93
CA ASP A 221 7.40 -16.44 4.49
C ASP A 221 7.35 -14.93 4.20
N VAL A 222 6.81 -14.13 5.13
CA VAL A 222 6.54 -12.69 4.95
C VAL A 222 7.66 -11.83 5.54
N TYR A 223 8.33 -12.30 6.60
CA TYR A 223 9.38 -11.57 7.32
C TYR A 223 10.81 -12.03 6.97
N ALA A 224 10.98 -13.00 6.06
CA ALA A 224 12.28 -13.46 5.57
C ALA A 224 13.12 -12.36 4.88
N ASP A 225 12.51 -11.25 4.45
CA ASP A 225 13.18 -10.17 3.72
C ASP A 225 13.61 -8.96 4.58
N GLY A 226 13.58 -9.08 5.91
CA GLY A 226 14.27 -8.16 6.84
C GLY A 226 13.68 -6.75 6.99
N ASP A 227 12.64 -6.38 6.23
CA ASP A 227 12.01 -5.07 6.35
C ASP A 227 10.97 -5.06 7.49
N SER A 228 11.49 -4.89 8.71
CA SER A 228 10.70 -4.82 9.94
C SER A 228 9.93 -3.49 10.04
N ALA A 229 8.88 -3.34 9.24
CA ALA A 229 7.79 -2.44 9.62
C ALA A 229 7.01 -3.12 10.76
N GLY A 230 7.55 -3.01 11.98
CA GLY A 230 6.88 -3.50 13.18
C GLY A 230 5.44 -3.01 13.20
N VAL A 231 4.48 -3.93 13.30
CA VAL A 231 3.07 -3.59 13.46
C VAL A 231 2.90 -3.03 14.87
N GLY A 232 3.23 -1.75 15.02
CA GLY A 232 3.24 -1.04 16.29
C GLY A 232 1.82 -0.71 16.73
N PHE A 233 1.13 -1.69 17.31
CA PHE A 233 -0.08 -1.39 18.08
C PHE A 233 0.34 -0.76 19.41
N SER A 234 -0.11 0.47 19.67
CA SER A 234 0.07 1.14 20.96
C SER A 234 -0.87 0.61 22.05
N VAL A 235 -1.45 -0.57 21.86
CA VAL A 235 -2.37 -1.22 22.80
C VAL A 235 -1.57 -2.23 23.60
N GLY A 236 -1.59 -2.10 24.94
CA GLY A 236 -0.88 -3.04 25.79
C GLY A 236 -1.48 -4.45 25.70
N ILE A 237 -0.65 -5.49 25.76
CA ILE A 237 -1.13 -6.89 25.80
C ILE A 237 -2.15 -7.08 26.94
N ALA A 238 -2.03 -6.33 28.04
CA ALA A 238 -2.98 -6.37 29.15
C ALA A 238 -4.38 -5.85 28.80
N ASP A 239 -4.49 -4.88 27.90
CA ASP A 239 -5.76 -4.34 27.41
C ASP A 239 -6.42 -5.30 26.43
N LEU A 240 -5.62 -6.02 25.64
CA LEU A 240 -6.09 -7.03 24.68
C LEU A 240 -6.49 -8.34 25.37
N VAL A 241 -5.76 -8.73 26.41
CA VAL A 241 -5.92 -9.99 27.14
C VAL A 241 -6.01 -9.71 28.65
N PRO A 242 -7.23 -9.50 29.18
CA PRO A 242 -7.45 -9.16 30.59
C PRO A 242 -7.12 -10.29 31.58
N ASP A 243 -7.27 -11.54 31.16
CA ASP A 243 -7.00 -12.72 32.00
C ASP A 243 -5.50 -12.99 32.14
N SER A 244 -5.02 -13.24 33.37
CA SER A 244 -3.59 -13.37 33.65
C SER A 244 -2.94 -14.62 33.03
N ALA A 245 -3.60 -15.77 33.05
CA ALA A 245 -3.04 -17.00 32.49
C ALA A 245 -2.99 -16.94 30.96
N GLN A 246 -4.05 -16.42 30.34
CA GLN A 246 -4.06 -16.16 28.90
C GLN A 246 -3.02 -15.12 28.48
N ARG A 247 -2.85 -14.07 29.28
CA ARG A 247 -1.86 -13.01 29.01
C ARG A 247 -0.44 -13.55 29.03
N GLU A 248 -0.14 -14.46 29.94
CA GLU A 248 1.19 -15.09 30.02
C GLU A 248 1.52 -15.87 28.74
N VAL A 249 0.56 -16.60 28.16
CA VAL A 249 0.75 -17.27 26.84
C VAL A 249 1.10 -16.24 25.77
N VAL A 250 0.30 -15.18 25.63
CA VAL A 250 0.51 -14.16 24.59
C VAL A 250 1.83 -13.41 24.79
N ALA A 251 2.21 -13.11 26.04
CA ALA A 251 3.48 -12.47 26.35
C ALA A 251 4.68 -13.35 25.97
N ARG A 252 4.60 -14.67 26.19
CA ARG A 252 5.65 -15.61 25.78
C ARG A 252 5.79 -15.67 24.27
N VAL A 253 4.69 -15.85 23.54
CA VAL A 253 4.68 -15.87 22.07
C VAL A 253 5.26 -14.56 21.51
N ALA A 254 4.80 -13.41 21.99
CA ALA A 254 5.29 -12.11 21.55
C ALA A 254 6.80 -11.92 21.82
N THR A 255 7.29 -12.36 22.99
CA THR A 255 8.73 -12.28 23.32
C THR A 255 9.56 -13.13 22.36
N ARG A 256 9.10 -14.35 22.07
CA ARG A 256 9.82 -15.28 21.19
C ARG A 256 9.87 -14.81 19.74
N LEU A 257 8.74 -14.33 19.21
CA LEU A 257 8.68 -13.73 17.88
C LEU A 257 9.61 -12.50 17.74
N MET A 258 9.69 -11.66 18.77
CA MET A 258 10.63 -10.52 18.76
C MET A 258 12.11 -10.94 18.87
N SER A 259 12.41 -12.05 19.56
CA SER A 259 13.78 -12.57 19.66
C SER A 259 14.23 -13.40 18.45
N GLY A 260 13.30 -14.05 17.74
CA GLY A 260 13.58 -14.91 16.58
C GLY A 260 14.00 -14.14 15.32
N GLY A 261 13.66 -12.86 15.20
CA GLY A 261 14.03 -12.00 14.06
C GLY A 261 15.47 -11.47 14.06
N THR A 262 16.37 -12.02 14.90
CA THR A 262 17.78 -11.57 15.03
C THR A 262 18.82 -12.64 14.69
N ALA A 263 18.46 -13.69 13.96
CA ALA A 263 19.38 -14.74 13.50
C ALA A 263 19.56 -14.74 11.98
#